data_AF-A0A1E1W7Q8-F1
#
_entry.id   AF-A0A1E1W7Q8-F1
#
_cell.length_a   1.000
_cell.length_b   1.000
_cell.length_c   1.000
_cell.angle_alpha   90.00
_cell.angle_beta   90.00
_cell.angle_gamma   90.00
#
_symmetry.space_group_name_H-M   'P 1'
#
loop_
_entity.id
_entity.type
_entity.pdbx_description
1 polymer ?
#
loop_
_entity_poly.entity_id
_entity_poly.type
_entity_poly.pdbx_seq_one_letter_code
_entity_poly.pdbx_strand_id
1 'polypeptide(L)'
;GRRPMSPTAYTPPDPLGLSTEGDDCKFPEEELNELFPDGSGKLSDDNFQPGWYLLEHHSNTSFEDLRAGMVFLQRKVESQKEGQLSFLKANTGAVMDQLDRLVLLKNMFEEDQRKNGKEPLPSLQAAIEESITLADSLFSEILSRKENADKTREALSLLTRHKFLFQLPASIDKNIRKKEYDLVVNDYTRVKNLFGNTDVKLFQKILAEIDKKIEDLKEKLHTRMKTMPINVQEQTKYIRLLVSLNWEGDAAWTAITSRKDYLLGLLDKVKDHFKQKEDQENADKGKRKSKAEA
;
A
#
# COMPACT_ATOMS: atom_id res chain seq x y z
N GLY A 1 0.42 -1.02 54.64
CA GLY A 1 1.54 -1.28 53.72
C GLY A 1 2.79 -1.54 54.52
N ARG A 2 3.32 -2.77 54.49
CA ARG A 2 4.61 -3.09 55.11
C ARG A 2 5.71 -2.66 54.15
N ARG A 3 6.58 -1.75 54.57
CA ARG A 3 7.78 -1.37 53.80
C ARG A 3 8.70 -2.60 53.73
N PRO A 4 9.29 -2.92 52.56
CA PRO A 4 10.39 -3.87 52.52
C PRO A 4 11.58 -3.25 53.25
N MET A 5 12.02 -3.90 54.33
CA MET A 5 13.28 -3.58 54.99
C MET A 5 14.40 -3.93 54.01
N SER A 6 15.30 -2.98 53.73
CA SER A 6 16.56 -3.26 53.05
C SER A 6 17.27 -4.42 53.76
N PRO A 7 17.94 -5.34 53.04
CA PRO A 7 18.69 -6.41 53.70
C PRO A 7 19.83 -5.75 54.47
N THR A 8 19.70 -5.68 55.79
CA THR A 8 20.85 -5.48 56.68
C THR A 8 21.81 -6.62 56.35
N ALA A 9 23.02 -6.29 55.88
CA ALA A 9 24.08 -7.27 55.70
C ALA A 9 24.22 -8.01 57.04
N TYR A 10 23.74 -9.26 57.08
CA TYR A 10 23.83 -10.10 58.26
C TYR A 10 25.29 -10.55 58.32
N THR A 11 26.13 -9.82 59.05
CA THR A 11 27.48 -10.28 59.36
C THR A 11 27.32 -11.46 60.31
N PRO A 12 27.71 -12.69 59.93
CA PRO A 12 27.58 -13.84 60.81
C PRO A 12 28.34 -13.57 62.12
N PRO A 13 27.77 -13.89 63.29
CA PRO A 13 28.49 -13.74 64.55
C PRO A 13 29.74 -14.63 64.54
N ASP A 14 30.81 -14.17 65.20
CA ASP A 14 32.08 -14.89 65.28
C ASP A 14 31.84 -16.38 65.62
N PRO A 15 32.36 -17.33 64.80
CA PRO A 15 32.24 -18.75 65.05
C PRO A 15 32.84 -19.19 66.39
N LEU A 16 33.87 -18.51 66.90
CA LEU A 16 34.52 -18.84 68.18
C LEU A 16 33.78 -18.29 69.40
N GLY A 17 32.87 -17.32 69.20
CA GLY A 17 32.10 -16.71 70.28
C GLY A 17 32.95 -15.89 71.25
N LEU A 18 34.12 -15.43 70.80
CA LEU A 18 35.03 -14.57 71.56
C LEU A 18 34.74 -13.12 71.17
N SER A 19 34.83 -12.19 72.12
CA SER A 19 34.68 -10.78 71.80
C SER A 19 35.97 -10.25 71.18
N THR A 20 35.87 -9.69 69.98
CA THR A 20 36.95 -8.95 69.31
C THR A 20 36.79 -7.43 69.47
N GLU A 21 35.85 -6.98 70.32
CA GLU A 21 35.63 -5.56 70.62
C GLU A 21 36.85 -4.96 71.33
N GLY A 22 37.66 -4.22 70.58
CA GLY A 22 38.87 -3.55 71.06
C GLY A 22 40.17 -3.93 70.34
N ASP A 23 40.11 -4.87 69.38
CA ASP A 23 41.29 -5.28 68.60
C ASP A 23 41.42 -4.41 67.33
N ASP A 24 42.11 -3.28 67.45
CA ASP A 24 42.37 -2.36 66.33
C ASP A 24 43.56 -2.81 65.44
N CYS A 25 44.28 -3.86 65.84
CA CYS A 25 45.43 -4.41 65.10
C CYS A 25 45.01 -5.59 64.20
N LYS A 26 44.45 -5.27 63.04
CA LYS A 26 44.22 -6.26 61.97
C LYS A 26 45.53 -6.60 61.29
N PHE A 27 45.79 -7.90 61.09
CA PHE A 27 46.95 -8.33 60.31
C PHE A 27 46.80 -7.80 58.86
N PRO A 28 47.85 -7.23 58.24
CA PRO A 28 47.71 -6.57 56.93
C PRO A 28 47.21 -7.54 55.85
N GLU A 29 46.19 -7.14 55.09
CA GLU A 29 45.64 -7.96 54.00
C GLU A 29 46.70 -8.30 52.93
N GLU A 30 47.66 -7.41 52.69
CA GLU A 30 48.76 -7.64 51.74
C GLU A 30 49.64 -8.83 52.14
N GLU A 31 49.97 -8.97 53.43
CA GLU A 31 50.75 -10.09 53.95
C GLU A 31 49.94 -11.39 53.99
N LEU A 32 48.62 -11.31 54.22
CA LEU A 32 47.74 -12.47 54.14
C LEU A 32 47.66 -13.01 52.72
N ASN A 33 47.56 -12.14 51.72
CA ASN A 33 47.56 -12.51 50.30
C ASN A 33 48.87 -13.17 49.87
N GLU A 34 50.00 -12.80 50.47
CA GLU A 34 51.30 -13.45 50.21
C GLU A 34 51.41 -14.83 50.86
N LEU A 35 50.90 -15.01 52.09
CA LEU A 35 50.95 -16.28 52.83
C LEU A 35 49.95 -17.31 52.31
N PHE A 36 48.82 -16.84 51.79
CA PHE A 36 47.70 -17.67 51.36
C PHE A 36 47.23 -17.22 49.97
N PRO A 37 48.04 -17.44 48.92
CA PRO A 37 47.65 -17.12 47.55
C PRO A 37 46.37 -17.89 47.19
N ASP A 38 45.37 -17.16 46.68
CA ASP A 38 44.02 -17.63 46.37
C ASP A 38 43.15 -18.06 47.58
N GLY A 39 43.53 -17.72 48.81
CA GLY A 39 42.75 -17.95 50.03
C GLY A 39 41.81 -16.80 50.38
N SER A 40 40.77 -17.07 51.17
CA SER A 40 39.87 -16.04 51.71
C SER A 40 39.62 -16.25 53.21
N GLY A 41 39.55 -15.17 53.98
CA GLY A 41 39.06 -15.16 55.36
C GLY A 41 37.54 -15.22 55.47
N LYS A 42 36.79 -15.08 54.37
CA LYS A 42 35.33 -15.01 54.44
C LYS A 42 34.72 -16.41 54.57
N LEU A 43 33.89 -16.58 55.59
CA LEU A 43 33.19 -17.84 55.88
C LEU A 43 32.24 -18.33 54.76
N SER A 44 31.89 -17.47 53.80
CA SER A 44 30.98 -17.79 52.70
C SER A 44 31.68 -18.11 51.39
N ASP A 45 33.00 -17.97 51.32
CA ASP A 45 33.76 -18.22 50.09
C ASP A 45 34.22 -19.69 50.02
N ASP A 46 34.20 -20.28 48.83
CA ASP A 46 34.59 -21.68 48.60
C ASP A 46 36.08 -21.94 48.88
N ASN A 47 36.92 -20.90 48.88
CA ASN A 47 38.35 -20.92 49.15
C ASN A 47 38.69 -20.47 50.59
N PHE A 48 37.75 -20.63 51.52
CA PHE A 48 37.93 -20.23 52.92
C PHE A 48 39.16 -20.90 53.57
N GLN A 49 40.00 -20.10 54.23
CA GLN A 49 41.16 -20.57 54.97
C GLN A 49 41.09 -20.21 56.46
N PRO A 50 41.06 -21.21 57.37
CA PRO A 50 40.97 -20.95 58.81
C PRO A 50 42.15 -20.17 59.38
N GLY A 51 43.36 -20.37 58.82
CA GLY A 51 44.56 -19.66 59.24
C GLY A 51 44.49 -18.17 58.92
N TRP A 52 44.01 -17.83 57.72
CA TRP A 52 43.72 -16.45 57.33
C TRP A 52 42.73 -15.81 58.30
N TYR A 53 41.61 -16.48 58.56
CA TYR A 53 40.55 -15.96 59.43
C TYR A 53 41.04 -15.64 60.85
N LEU A 54 41.83 -16.55 61.43
CA LEU A 54 42.39 -16.36 62.78
C LEU A 54 43.39 -15.21 62.82
N LEU A 55 44.21 -15.02 61.79
CA LEU A 55 45.15 -13.91 61.72
C LEU A 55 44.45 -12.57 61.48
N GLU A 56 43.39 -12.55 60.67
CA GLU A 56 42.63 -11.34 60.38
C GLU A 56 41.79 -10.86 61.58
N HIS A 57 41.18 -11.77 62.34
CA HIS A 57 40.20 -11.43 63.38
C HIS A 57 40.63 -11.75 64.81
N HIS A 58 41.63 -12.61 65.03
CA HIS A 58 42.04 -13.08 66.34
C HIS A 58 43.57 -13.03 66.55
N SER A 59 44.28 -12.14 65.83
CA SER A 59 45.75 -11.99 65.89
C SER A 59 46.29 -11.80 67.31
N ASN A 60 45.52 -11.13 68.16
CA ASN A 60 45.89 -10.76 69.52
C ASN A 60 45.18 -11.62 70.60
N THR A 61 44.44 -12.65 70.19
CA THR A 61 43.71 -13.54 71.11
C THR A 61 44.66 -14.56 71.72
N SER A 62 44.57 -14.78 73.04
CA SER A 62 45.44 -15.73 73.72
C SER A 62 45.17 -17.18 73.30
N PHE A 63 46.17 -18.06 73.42
CA PHE A 63 46.00 -19.48 73.12
C PHE A 63 44.93 -20.15 74.00
N GLU A 64 44.81 -19.73 75.26
CA GLU A 64 43.79 -20.26 76.18
C GLU A 64 42.39 -19.86 75.74
N ASP A 65 42.21 -18.62 75.29
CA ASP A 65 40.93 -18.13 74.76
C ASP A 65 40.57 -18.80 73.44
N LEU A 66 41.53 -18.96 72.52
CA LEU A 66 41.32 -19.72 71.28
C LEU A 66 40.93 -21.17 71.57
N ARG A 67 41.51 -21.80 72.59
CA ARG A 67 41.13 -23.15 73.02
C ARG A 67 39.70 -23.19 73.59
N ALA A 68 39.30 -22.18 74.35
CA ALA A 68 37.92 -22.04 74.81
C ALA A 68 36.94 -21.83 73.64
N GLY A 69 37.32 -20.98 72.67
CA GLY A 69 36.57 -20.74 71.43
C GLY A 69 36.41 -22.00 70.58
N MET A 70 37.44 -22.85 70.51
CA MET A 70 37.35 -24.16 69.84
C MET A 70 36.30 -25.07 70.49
N VAL A 71 36.27 -25.15 71.82
CA VAL A 71 35.28 -25.96 72.55
C VAL A 71 33.87 -25.39 72.35
N PHE A 72 33.73 -24.06 72.34
CA PHE A 72 32.47 -23.39 72.02
C PHE A 72 31.99 -23.72 70.61
N LEU A 73 32.87 -23.61 69.60
CA LEU A 73 32.57 -23.94 68.21
C LEU A 73 32.18 -25.41 68.06
N GLN A 74 32.92 -26.34 68.68
CA GLN A 74 32.57 -27.77 68.66
C GLN A 74 31.16 -28.01 69.20
N ARG A 75 30.82 -27.40 70.35
CA ARG A 75 29.47 -27.50 70.93
C ARG A 75 28.40 -26.88 70.02
N LYS A 76 28.70 -25.74 69.38
CA LYS A 76 27.80 -25.04 68.44
C LYS A 76 27.55 -25.87 67.18
N VAL A 77 28.59 -26.49 66.62
CA VAL A 77 28.49 -27.40 65.47
C VAL A 77 27.65 -28.63 65.80
N GLU A 78 27.89 -29.25 66.96
CA GLU A 78 27.13 -30.44 67.37
C GLU A 78 25.64 -30.09 67.60
N SER A 79 25.38 -28.96 68.27
CA SER A 79 24.02 -28.43 68.43
C SER A 79 23.37 -28.06 67.08
N GLN A 80 24.12 -27.51 66.12
CA GLN A 80 23.61 -27.23 64.78
C GLN A 80 23.28 -28.51 64.01
N LYS A 81 24.07 -29.58 64.13
CA LYS A 81 23.75 -30.87 63.49
C LYS A 81 22.44 -31.44 64.02
N GLU A 82 22.23 -31.39 65.33
CA GLU A 82 20.94 -31.75 65.93
C GLU A 82 19.81 -30.81 65.50
N GLY A 83 20.10 -29.50 65.36
CA GLY A 83 19.18 -28.47 64.86
C GLY A 83 18.78 -28.66 63.39
N GLN A 84 19.73 -28.99 62.52
CA GLN A 84 19.48 -29.31 61.11
C GLN A 84 18.73 -30.63 60.97
N LEU A 85 19.08 -31.65 61.77
CA LEU A 85 18.35 -32.91 61.78
C LEU A 85 16.92 -32.72 62.30
N SER A 86 16.70 -31.90 63.33
CA SER A 86 15.37 -31.59 63.84
C SER A 86 14.57 -30.69 62.89
N PHE A 87 15.20 -29.72 62.25
CA PHE A 87 14.60 -28.91 61.20
C PHE A 87 14.20 -29.77 60.00
N LEU A 88 15.10 -30.64 59.53
CA LEU A 88 14.82 -31.54 58.42
C LEU A 88 13.72 -32.52 58.81
N LYS A 89 13.74 -33.09 60.02
CA LYS A 89 12.67 -33.95 60.54
C LYS A 89 11.32 -33.22 60.57
N ALA A 90 11.28 -32.00 61.09
CA ALA A 90 10.07 -31.18 61.18
C ALA A 90 9.55 -30.75 59.81
N ASN A 91 10.42 -30.60 58.81
CA ASN A 91 10.09 -30.15 57.46
C ASN A 91 10.26 -31.25 56.40
N THR A 92 10.32 -32.53 56.80
CA THR A 92 10.61 -33.65 55.89
C THR A 92 9.60 -33.70 54.75
N GLY A 93 8.32 -33.47 55.06
CA GLY A 93 7.26 -33.42 54.04
C GLY A 93 7.48 -32.32 53.00
N ALA A 94 7.81 -31.10 53.43
CA ALA A 94 8.04 -29.99 52.52
C ALA A 94 9.29 -30.19 51.64
N VAL A 95 10.34 -30.81 52.19
CA VAL A 95 11.55 -31.14 51.42
C VAL A 95 11.28 -32.25 50.41
N MET A 96 10.52 -33.28 50.79
CA MET A 96 10.09 -34.33 49.85
C MET A 96 9.20 -33.75 48.75
N ASP A 97 8.25 -32.88 49.09
CA ASP A 97 7.41 -32.19 48.09
C ASP A 97 8.24 -31.33 47.12
N GLN A 98 9.27 -30.65 47.62
CA GLN A 98 10.18 -29.87 46.77
C GLN A 98 11.04 -30.76 45.88
N LEU A 99 11.53 -31.88 46.40
CA LEU A 99 12.29 -32.86 45.63
C LEU A 99 11.41 -33.49 44.54
N ASP A 100 10.18 -33.87 44.88
CA ASP A 100 9.20 -34.40 43.93
C ASP A 100 8.90 -33.37 42.83
N ARG A 101 8.76 -32.08 43.19
CA ARG A 101 8.61 -30.99 42.20
C ARG A 101 9.83 -30.86 41.31
N LEU A 102 11.05 -30.96 41.86
CA LEU A 102 12.28 -30.89 41.06
C LEU A 102 12.41 -32.08 40.11
N VAL A 103 12.07 -33.29 40.57
CA VAL A 103 12.05 -34.49 39.75
C VAL A 103 11.00 -34.37 38.64
N LEU A 104 9.80 -33.85 38.97
CA LEU A 104 8.76 -33.56 37.97
C LEU A 104 9.26 -32.57 36.91
N LEU A 105 9.85 -31.45 37.33
CA LEU A 105 10.43 -30.44 36.44
C LEU A 105 11.51 -31.02 35.53
N LYS A 106 12.39 -31.87 36.08
CA LYS A 106 13.42 -32.57 35.32
C LYS A 106 12.80 -33.48 34.26
N ASN A 107 11.81 -34.30 34.64
CA ASN A 107 11.14 -35.22 33.71
C ASN A 107 10.41 -34.45 32.60
N MET A 108 9.71 -33.36 32.93
CA MET A 108 9.06 -32.49 31.96
C MET A 108 10.07 -31.90 30.97
N PHE A 109 11.22 -31.42 31.45
CA PHE A 109 12.28 -30.87 30.61
C PHE A 109 12.92 -31.92 29.69
N GLU A 110 13.16 -33.13 30.19
CA GLU A 110 13.70 -34.24 29.40
C GLU A 110 12.70 -34.72 28.32
N GLU A 111 11.40 -34.76 28.65
CA GLU A 111 10.36 -35.07 27.67
C GLU A 111 10.24 -33.99 26.58
N ASP A 112 10.27 -32.71 26.95
CA ASP A 112 10.21 -31.60 26.00
C ASP A 112 11.43 -31.59 25.08
N GLN A 113 12.64 -31.85 25.60
CA GLN A 113 13.83 -32.01 24.77
C GLN A 113 13.73 -33.20 23.82
N ARG A 114 13.10 -34.30 24.23
CA ARG A 114 12.91 -35.47 23.37
C ARG A 114 11.90 -35.19 22.23
N LYS A 115 10.84 -34.43 22.51
CA LYS A 115 9.79 -34.11 21.52
C LYS A 115 10.20 -32.97 20.58
N ASN A 116 10.79 -31.91 21.12
CA ASN A 116 11.02 -30.65 20.41
C ASN A 116 12.50 -30.37 20.12
N GLY A 117 13.41 -31.27 20.51
CA GLY A 117 14.85 -31.12 20.36
C GLY A 117 15.48 -30.20 21.41
N LYS A 118 16.81 -30.00 21.30
CA LYS A 118 17.60 -29.14 22.20
C LYS A 118 17.16 -27.67 22.17
N GLU A 119 16.55 -27.23 21.07
CA GLU A 119 16.09 -25.85 20.88
C GLU A 119 14.70 -25.84 20.25
N PRO A 120 13.62 -25.64 21.03
CA PRO A 120 12.25 -25.53 20.51
C PRO A 120 11.98 -24.17 19.83
N LEU A 121 12.76 -23.14 20.17
CA LEU A 121 12.59 -21.76 19.69
C LEU A 121 12.79 -21.61 18.16
N PRO A 122 13.82 -22.18 17.53
CA PRO A 122 14.02 -22.08 16.08
C PRO A 122 12.87 -22.68 15.26
N SER A 123 12.31 -23.82 15.69
CA SER A 123 11.18 -24.44 14.99
C SER A 123 9.92 -23.58 15.08
N LEU A 124 9.66 -22.97 16.24
CA LEU A 124 8.55 -22.03 16.41
C LEU A 124 8.76 -20.76 15.56
N GLN A 125 9.97 -20.22 15.55
CA GLN A 125 10.31 -19.06 14.73
C GLN A 125 10.11 -19.35 13.25
N ALA A 126 10.59 -20.50 12.76
CA ALA A 126 10.38 -20.92 11.38
C ALA A 126 8.90 -21.07 11.02
N ALA A 127 8.08 -21.65 11.91
CA ALA A 127 6.64 -21.79 11.68
C ALA A 127 5.92 -20.43 11.64
N ILE A 128 6.34 -19.47 12.47
CA ILE A 128 5.80 -18.10 12.46
C ILE A 128 6.17 -17.39 11.16
N GLU A 129 7.44 -17.51 10.73
CA GLU A 129 7.93 -16.86 9.51
C GLU A 129 7.28 -17.47 8.26
N GLU A 130 7.07 -18.79 8.23
CA GLU A 130 6.29 -19.48 7.20
C GLU A 130 4.83 -18.99 7.18
N SER A 131 4.21 -18.82 8.35
CA SER A 131 2.84 -18.31 8.44
C SER A 131 2.71 -16.87 7.94
N ILE A 132 3.68 -16.01 8.25
CA ILE A 132 3.72 -14.61 7.77
C ILE A 132 3.90 -14.58 6.25
N THR A 133 4.87 -15.32 5.71
CA THR A 133 5.12 -15.34 4.27
C THR A 133 3.94 -15.90 3.47
N LEU A 134 3.25 -16.92 4.02
CA LEU A 134 2.01 -17.43 3.44
C LEU A 134 0.89 -16.39 3.50
N ALA A 135 0.73 -15.68 4.62
CA ALA A 135 -0.26 -14.61 4.75
C ALA A 135 0.00 -13.48 3.74
N ASP A 136 1.24 -13.02 3.61
CA ASP A 136 1.61 -11.97 2.66
C ASP A 136 1.33 -12.39 1.21
N SER A 137 1.61 -13.65 0.86
CA SER A 137 1.27 -14.21 -0.45
C SER A 137 -0.25 -14.20 -0.71
N LEU A 138 -1.06 -14.67 0.25
CA LEU A 138 -2.52 -14.68 0.15
C LEU A 138 -3.09 -13.25 0.07
N PHE A 139 -2.62 -12.34 0.92
CA PHE A 139 -3.10 -10.97 0.95
C PHE A 139 -2.67 -10.20 -0.28
N SER A 140 -1.48 -10.41 -0.83
CA SER A 140 -1.03 -9.78 -2.06
C SER A 140 -2.01 -10.06 -3.22
N GLU A 141 -2.43 -11.31 -3.37
CA GLU A 141 -3.39 -11.66 -4.42
C GLU A 141 -4.77 -11.04 -4.17
N ILE A 142 -5.28 -11.11 -2.93
CA ILE A 142 -6.58 -10.55 -2.56
C ILE A 142 -6.59 -9.02 -2.73
N LEU A 143 -5.52 -8.34 -2.30
CA LEU A 143 -5.37 -6.89 -2.42
C LEU A 143 -5.29 -6.47 -3.89
N SER A 144 -4.53 -7.18 -4.71
CA SER A 144 -4.47 -6.93 -6.16
C SER A 144 -5.84 -7.12 -6.83
N ARG A 145 -6.57 -8.19 -6.48
CA ARG A 145 -7.94 -8.42 -6.98
C ARG A 145 -8.89 -7.31 -6.54
N LYS A 146 -8.81 -6.86 -5.28
CA LYS A 146 -9.59 -5.73 -4.76
C LYS A 146 -9.26 -4.44 -5.52
N GLU A 147 -7.98 -4.12 -5.68
CA GLU A 147 -7.54 -2.92 -6.39
C GLU A 147 -8.05 -2.90 -7.83
N ASN A 148 -7.99 -4.04 -8.53
CA ASN A 148 -8.53 -4.18 -9.88
C ASN A 148 -10.06 -4.02 -9.91
N ALA A 149 -10.78 -4.56 -8.93
CA ALA A 149 -12.22 -4.38 -8.80
C ALA A 149 -12.59 -2.90 -8.52
N ASP A 150 -11.82 -2.23 -7.66
CA ASP A 150 -12.01 -0.81 -7.32
C ASP A 150 -11.72 0.09 -8.53
N LYS A 151 -10.63 -0.14 -9.26
CA LYS A 151 -10.35 0.53 -10.54
C LYS A 151 -11.48 0.34 -11.55
N THR A 152 -12.00 -0.89 -11.67
CA THR A 152 -13.11 -1.19 -12.58
C THR A 152 -14.38 -0.46 -12.15
N ARG A 153 -14.65 -0.41 -10.85
CA ARG A 153 -15.80 0.29 -10.28
C ARG A 153 -15.69 1.81 -10.47
N GLU A 154 -14.51 2.39 -10.29
CA GLU A 154 -14.24 3.80 -10.54
C GLU A 154 -14.41 4.14 -12.03
N ALA A 155 -13.81 3.35 -12.91
CA ALA A 155 -13.96 3.52 -14.36
C ALA A 155 -15.44 3.42 -14.79
N LEU A 156 -16.18 2.44 -14.25
CA LEU A 156 -17.62 2.29 -14.50
C LEU A 156 -18.41 3.48 -13.95
N SER A 157 -18.06 4.00 -12.77
CA SER A 157 -18.67 5.21 -12.20
C SER A 157 -18.46 6.43 -13.10
N LEU A 158 -17.24 6.61 -13.62
CA LEU A 158 -16.93 7.68 -14.58
C LEU A 158 -17.71 7.52 -15.90
N LEU A 159 -17.78 6.30 -16.43
CA LEU A 159 -18.52 5.98 -17.66
C LEU A 159 -20.03 6.19 -17.51
N THR A 160 -20.59 5.83 -16.36
CA THR A 160 -22.03 6.00 -16.07
C THR A 160 -22.38 7.45 -15.82
N ARG A 161 -21.57 8.18 -15.03
CA ARG A 161 -21.77 9.60 -14.75
C ARG A 161 -21.64 10.46 -16.01
N HIS A 162 -20.65 10.16 -16.85
CA HIS A 162 -20.35 10.92 -18.08
C HIS A 162 -20.77 10.20 -19.35
N LYS A 163 -21.76 9.30 -19.26
CA LYS A 163 -22.24 8.47 -20.37
C LYS A 163 -22.52 9.27 -21.64
N PHE A 164 -23.08 10.46 -21.49
CA PHE A 164 -23.37 11.37 -22.60
C PHE A 164 -22.10 11.74 -23.40
N LEU A 165 -21.00 12.11 -22.74
CA LEU A 165 -19.76 12.50 -23.39
C LEU A 165 -19.15 11.34 -24.19
N PHE A 166 -19.11 10.14 -23.61
CA PHE A 166 -18.58 8.95 -24.27
C PHE A 166 -19.45 8.46 -25.43
N GLN A 167 -20.77 8.63 -25.35
CA GLN A 167 -21.70 8.23 -26.41
C GLN A 167 -21.85 9.29 -27.50
N LEU A 168 -21.41 10.53 -27.25
CA LEU A 168 -21.61 11.63 -28.18
C LEU A 168 -21.00 11.38 -29.56
N PRO A 169 -19.73 10.94 -29.73
CA PRO A 169 -19.17 10.69 -31.06
C PRO A 169 -19.98 9.69 -31.89
N ALA A 170 -20.53 8.66 -31.24
CA ALA A 170 -21.38 7.66 -31.89
C ALA A 170 -22.79 8.19 -32.18
N SER A 171 -23.33 9.03 -31.28
CA SER A 171 -24.61 9.73 -31.48
C SER A 171 -24.53 10.70 -32.66
N ILE A 172 -23.44 11.46 -32.78
CA ILE A 172 -23.16 12.37 -33.90
C ILE A 172 -23.20 11.58 -35.21
N ASP A 173 -22.45 10.49 -35.34
CA ASP A 173 -22.47 9.68 -36.57
C ASP A 173 -23.86 9.16 -36.92
N LYS A 174 -24.63 8.73 -35.91
CA LYS A 174 -26.00 8.24 -36.09
C LYS A 174 -26.93 9.36 -36.57
N ASN A 175 -26.84 10.54 -35.98
CA ASN A 175 -27.68 11.70 -36.33
C ASN A 175 -27.29 12.27 -37.70
N ILE A 176 -26.01 12.26 -38.05
CA ILE A 176 -25.52 12.61 -39.40
C ILE A 176 -26.11 11.66 -40.46
N ARG A 177 -26.13 10.34 -40.20
CA ARG A 177 -26.75 9.36 -41.11
C ARG A 177 -28.25 9.60 -41.30
N LYS A 178 -28.96 9.99 -40.25
CA LYS A 178 -30.38 10.34 -40.28
C LYS A 178 -30.69 11.71 -40.88
N LYS A 179 -29.67 12.53 -41.18
CA LYS A 179 -29.80 13.94 -41.59
C LYS A 179 -30.45 14.84 -40.52
N GLU A 180 -30.41 14.43 -39.26
CA GLU A 180 -30.90 15.20 -38.10
C GLU A 180 -29.79 16.12 -37.58
N TYR A 181 -29.36 17.08 -38.41
CA TYR A 181 -28.21 17.94 -38.11
C TYR A 181 -28.47 18.91 -36.95
N ASP A 182 -29.71 19.34 -36.74
CA ASP A 182 -30.07 20.26 -35.65
C ASP A 182 -29.75 19.69 -34.26
N LEU A 183 -29.96 18.38 -34.07
CA LEU A 183 -29.63 17.67 -32.83
C LEU A 183 -28.12 17.63 -32.60
N VAL A 184 -27.34 17.43 -33.66
CA VAL A 184 -25.87 17.40 -33.58
C VAL A 184 -25.33 18.75 -33.10
N VAL A 185 -25.84 19.86 -33.62
CA VAL A 185 -25.43 21.22 -33.20
C VAL A 185 -25.77 21.47 -31.74
N ASN A 186 -26.96 21.07 -31.29
CA ASN A 186 -27.39 21.23 -29.90
C ASN A 186 -26.52 20.39 -28.94
N ASP A 187 -26.36 19.10 -29.24
CA ASP A 187 -25.54 18.21 -28.41
C ASP A 187 -24.08 18.68 -28.36
N TYR A 188 -23.53 19.18 -29.47
CA TYR A 188 -22.19 19.76 -29.53
C TYR A 188 -22.07 21.00 -28.65
N THR A 189 -23.02 21.94 -28.76
CA THR A 189 -23.05 23.15 -27.93
C THR A 189 -23.16 22.81 -26.44
N ARG A 190 -24.00 21.82 -26.11
CA ARG A 190 -24.16 21.34 -24.74
C ARG A 190 -22.86 20.77 -24.18
N VAL A 191 -22.13 19.98 -24.96
CA VAL A 191 -20.83 19.44 -24.51
C VAL A 191 -19.77 20.53 -24.38
N LYS A 192 -19.72 21.50 -25.31
CA LYS A 192 -18.80 22.62 -25.22
C LYS A 192 -19.04 23.48 -23.98
N ASN A 193 -20.30 23.69 -23.61
CA ASN A 193 -20.67 24.44 -22.40
C ASN A 193 -20.36 23.67 -21.10
N LEU A 194 -20.57 22.36 -21.08
CA LEU A 194 -20.37 21.54 -19.87
C LEU A 194 -18.90 21.15 -19.66
N PHE A 195 -18.15 20.94 -20.74
CA PHE A 195 -16.81 20.34 -20.69
C PHE A 195 -15.72 21.21 -21.33
N GLY A 196 -16.03 22.40 -21.85
CA GLY A 196 -15.10 23.26 -22.58
C GLY A 196 -13.84 23.65 -21.80
N ASN A 197 -13.91 23.75 -20.47
CA ASN A 197 -12.79 24.11 -19.60
C ASN A 197 -12.27 22.93 -18.76
N THR A 198 -12.40 21.69 -19.25
CA THR A 198 -12.02 20.53 -18.44
C THR A 198 -10.52 20.25 -18.50
N ASP A 199 -9.87 20.09 -17.34
CA ASP A 199 -8.45 19.74 -17.21
C ASP A 199 -8.15 18.23 -17.36
N VAL A 200 -9.19 17.40 -17.51
CA VAL A 200 -9.03 15.95 -17.62
C VAL A 200 -8.59 15.57 -19.03
N LYS A 201 -7.34 15.10 -19.18
CA LYS A 201 -6.73 14.68 -20.46
C LYS A 201 -7.60 13.72 -21.28
N LEU A 202 -8.27 12.76 -20.62
CA LEU A 202 -9.16 11.81 -21.30
C LEU A 202 -10.33 12.52 -21.98
N PHE A 203 -10.96 13.49 -21.31
CA PHE A 203 -12.06 14.24 -21.86
C PHE A 203 -11.61 15.18 -22.97
N GLN A 204 -10.43 15.78 -22.85
CA GLN A 204 -9.83 16.58 -23.93
C GLN A 204 -9.63 15.75 -25.21
N LYS A 205 -9.19 14.49 -25.09
CA LYS A 205 -9.05 13.60 -26.25
C LYS A 205 -10.39 13.31 -26.93
N ILE A 206 -11.45 13.09 -26.14
CA ILE A 206 -12.81 12.87 -26.67
C ILE A 206 -13.35 14.14 -27.32
N LEU A 207 -13.15 15.31 -26.69
CA LEU A 207 -13.54 16.60 -27.26
C LEU A 207 -12.84 16.85 -28.60
N ALA A 208 -11.55 16.55 -28.71
CA ALA A 208 -10.81 16.67 -29.98
C ALA A 208 -11.38 15.74 -31.08
N GLU A 209 -11.81 14.52 -30.73
CA GLU A 209 -12.46 13.61 -31.68
C GLU A 209 -13.84 14.15 -32.12
N ILE A 210 -14.61 14.73 -31.18
CA ILE A 210 -15.88 15.38 -31.46
C ILE A 210 -15.68 16.58 -32.39
N ASP A 211 -14.73 17.46 -32.08
CA ASP A 211 -14.43 18.65 -32.89
C ASP A 211 -14.05 18.25 -34.32
N LYS A 212 -13.22 17.20 -34.49
CA LYS A 212 -12.89 16.65 -35.80
C LYS A 212 -14.13 16.18 -36.57
N LYS A 213 -15.04 15.44 -35.92
CA LYS A 213 -16.29 14.98 -36.55
C LYS A 213 -17.21 16.13 -36.93
N ILE A 214 -17.23 17.19 -36.14
CA ILE A 214 -17.99 18.41 -36.45
C ILE A 214 -17.37 19.14 -37.64
N GLU A 215 -16.05 19.16 -37.76
CA GLU A 215 -15.37 19.74 -38.93
C GLU A 215 -15.69 18.96 -40.21
N ASP A 216 -15.61 17.62 -40.16
CA ASP A 216 -16.04 16.75 -41.26
C ASP A 216 -17.51 16.99 -41.64
N LEU A 217 -18.37 17.29 -40.67
CA LEU A 217 -19.78 17.62 -40.91
C LEU A 217 -19.93 18.98 -41.59
N LYS A 218 -19.18 20.00 -41.17
CA LYS A 218 -19.18 21.32 -41.82
C LYS A 218 -18.79 21.22 -43.28
N GLU A 219 -17.72 20.48 -43.60
CA GLU A 219 -17.29 20.26 -44.99
C GLU A 219 -18.35 19.53 -45.82
N LYS A 220 -18.99 18.50 -45.25
CA LYS A 220 -20.08 17.76 -45.91
C LYS A 220 -21.31 18.65 -46.17
N LEU A 221 -21.70 19.48 -45.20
CA LEU A 221 -22.81 20.42 -45.34
C LEU A 221 -22.49 21.47 -46.40
N HIS A 222 -21.28 22.03 -46.39
CA HIS A 222 -20.82 23.00 -47.38
C HIS A 222 -20.78 22.42 -48.79
N THR A 223 -20.30 21.18 -48.95
CA THR A 223 -20.30 20.49 -50.24
C THR A 223 -21.73 20.24 -50.74
N ARG A 224 -22.61 19.74 -49.87
CA ARG A 224 -24.03 19.51 -50.23
C ARG A 224 -24.78 20.79 -50.57
N MET A 225 -24.44 21.90 -49.94
CA MET A 225 -25.01 23.21 -50.25
C MET A 225 -24.62 23.71 -51.64
N LYS A 226 -23.40 23.37 -52.11
CA LYS A 226 -22.90 23.70 -53.45
C LYS A 226 -23.44 22.78 -54.54
N THR A 227 -23.72 21.51 -54.23
CA THR A 227 -24.22 20.55 -55.22
C THR A 227 -25.64 20.91 -55.66
N MET A 228 -25.77 21.32 -56.91
CA MET A 228 -27.06 21.59 -57.57
C MET A 228 -27.53 20.35 -58.34
N PRO A 229 -28.84 20.10 -58.49
CA PRO A 229 -29.97 20.91 -58.02
C PRO A 229 -30.35 20.61 -56.55
N ILE A 230 -30.60 21.67 -55.78
CA ILE A 230 -31.06 21.59 -54.38
C ILE A 230 -32.35 22.41 -54.18
N ASN A 231 -33.23 21.94 -53.29
CA ASN A 231 -34.38 22.71 -52.84
C ASN A 231 -33.92 23.96 -52.06
N VAL A 232 -34.55 25.10 -52.32
CA VAL A 232 -34.25 26.37 -51.62
C VAL A 232 -34.42 26.23 -50.11
N GLN A 233 -35.45 25.52 -49.64
CA GLN A 233 -35.69 25.29 -48.22
C GLN A 233 -34.56 24.49 -47.55
N GLU A 234 -34.05 23.47 -48.23
CA GLU A 234 -32.92 22.67 -47.75
C GLU A 234 -31.62 23.47 -47.77
N GLN A 235 -31.40 24.28 -48.82
CA GLN A 235 -30.25 25.17 -48.92
C GLN A 235 -30.24 26.21 -47.79
N THR A 236 -31.38 26.84 -47.48
CA THR A 236 -31.52 27.76 -46.34
C THR A 236 -31.32 27.04 -44.99
N LYS A 237 -31.74 25.77 -44.87
CA LYS A 237 -31.49 24.98 -43.67
C LYS A 237 -29.99 24.70 -43.48
N TYR A 238 -29.28 24.30 -44.53
CA TYR A 238 -27.83 24.07 -44.47
C TYR A 238 -27.04 25.35 -44.16
N ILE A 239 -27.44 26.50 -44.73
CA ILE A 239 -26.83 27.80 -44.41
C ILE A 239 -27.01 28.12 -42.91
N ARG A 240 -28.22 27.98 -42.36
CA ARG A 240 -28.47 28.20 -40.92
C ARG A 240 -27.63 27.30 -40.04
N LEU A 241 -27.50 26.01 -40.39
CA LEU A 241 -26.67 25.06 -39.65
C LEU A 241 -25.18 25.41 -39.70
N LEU A 242 -24.67 25.83 -40.86
CA LEU A 242 -23.28 26.26 -41.02
C LEU A 242 -22.97 27.53 -40.21
N VAL A 243 -23.92 28.48 -40.16
CA VAL A 243 -23.81 29.68 -39.32
C VAL A 243 -23.79 29.30 -37.83
N SER A 244 -24.69 28.43 -37.37
CA SER A 244 -24.70 27.96 -35.98
C SER A 244 -23.43 27.17 -35.59
N LEU A 245 -22.77 26.52 -36.56
CA LEU A 245 -21.49 25.83 -36.36
C LEU A 245 -20.27 26.76 -36.52
N ASN A 246 -20.49 28.06 -36.73
CA ASN A 246 -19.45 29.08 -36.81
C ASN A 246 -18.47 28.84 -37.99
N TRP A 247 -19.01 28.58 -39.19
CA TRP A 247 -18.22 28.49 -40.42
C TRP A 247 -17.49 29.81 -40.73
N GLU A 248 -16.22 29.75 -41.10
CA GLU A 248 -15.36 30.95 -41.29
C GLU A 248 -15.72 31.77 -42.54
N GLY A 249 -16.41 31.18 -43.53
CA GLY A 249 -16.78 31.85 -44.78
C GLY A 249 -18.25 32.31 -44.85
N ASP A 250 -18.59 33.08 -45.88
CA ASP A 250 -19.99 33.39 -46.19
C ASP A 250 -20.63 32.21 -46.96
N ALA A 251 -21.25 31.31 -46.19
CA ALA A 251 -21.98 30.17 -46.73
C ALA A 251 -23.17 30.62 -47.62
N ALA A 252 -23.82 31.74 -47.28
CA ALA A 252 -24.95 32.24 -48.05
C ALA A 252 -24.50 32.77 -49.42
N TRP A 253 -23.41 33.54 -49.46
CA TRP A 253 -22.83 34.04 -50.72
C TRP A 253 -22.40 32.91 -51.65
N THR A 254 -21.78 31.87 -51.09
CA THR A 254 -21.33 30.69 -51.83
C THR A 254 -22.52 29.91 -52.42
N ALA A 255 -23.59 29.75 -51.64
CA ALA A 255 -24.82 29.10 -52.09
C ALA A 255 -25.49 29.86 -53.25
N ILE A 256 -25.56 31.19 -53.16
CA ILE A 256 -26.12 32.05 -54.20
C ILE A 256 -25.29 31.95 -55.49
N THR A 257 -23.96 31.99 -55.36
CA THR A 257 -23.05 31.90 -56.51
C THR A 257 -23.19 30.56 -57.22
N SER A 258 -23.16 29.44 -56.49
CA SER A 258 -23.38 28.10 -57.07
C SER A 258 -24.74 27.96 -57.76
N ARG A 259 -25.78 28.61 -57.21
CA ARG A 259 -27.10 28.63 -57.84
C ARG A 259 -27.13 29.47 -59.11
N LYS A 260 -26.49 30.64 -59.11
CA LYS A 260 -26.32 31.49 -60.30
C LYS A 260 -25.64 30.71 -61.41
N ASP A 261 -24.52 30.05 -61.11
CA ASP A 261 -23.75 29.30 -62.10
C ASP A 261 -24.53 28.11 -62.66
N TYR A 262 -25.32 27.42 -61.83
CA TYR A 262 -26.22 26.37 -62.30
C TYR A 262 -27.34 26.90 -63.21
N LEU A 263 -27.96 28.03 -62.86
CA LEU A 263 -29.00 28.64 -63.68
C LEU A 263 -28.44 29.13 -65.03
N LEU A 264 -27.26 29.74 -65.02
CA LEU A 264 -26.54 30.14 -66.23
C LEU A 264 -26.21 28.92 -67.10
N GLY A 265 -25.69 27.84 -66.51
CA GLY A 265 -25.42 26.61 -67.25
C GLY A 265 -26.67 25.94 -67.81
N LEU A 266 -27.82 26.04 -67.12
CA LEU A 266 -29.10 25.57 -67.65
C LEU A 266 -29.58 26.44 -68.81
N LEU A 267 -29.44 27.76 -68.70
CA LEU A 267 -29.76 28.72 -69.75
C LEU A 267 -28.92 28.45 -71.00
N ASP A 268 -27.61 28.22 -70.85
CA ASP A 268 -26.70 27.90 -71.96
C ASP A 268 -27.08 26.57 -72.62
N LYS A 269 -27.41 25.52 -71.83
CA LYS A 269 -27.90 24.25 -72.38
C LYS A 269 -29.18 24.41 -73.20
N VAL A 270 -30.13 25.22 -72.71
CA VAL A 270 -31.39 25.50 -73.41
C VAL A 270 -31.11 26.29 -74.70
N LYS A 271 -30.26 27.30 -74.62
CA LYS A 271 -29.81 28.09 -75.78
C LYS A 271 -29.15 27.21 -76.85
N ASP A 272 -28.25 26.32 -76.44
CA ASP A 272 -27.56 25.42 -77.36
C ASP A 272 -28.52 24.39 -77.97
N HIS A 273 -29.49 23.89 -77.20
CA HIS A 273 -30.53 23.02 -77.70
C HIS A 273 -31.41 23.71 -78.76
N PHE A 274 -31.80 24.98 -78.54
CA PHE A 274 -32.56 25.74 -79.54
C PHE A 274 -31.74 26.06 -80.79
N LYS A 275 -30.44 26.39 -80.65
CA LYS A 275 -29.53 26.57 -81.79
C LYS A 275 -29.40 25.30 -82.62
N GLN A 276 -29.17 24.15 -81.98
CA GLN A 276 -29.08 22.87 -82.69
C GLN A 276 -30.39 22.51 -83.42
N LYS A 277 -31.53 22.87 -82.83
CA LYS A 277 -32.83 22.66 -83.46
C LYS A 277 -33.06 23.59 -84.66
N GLU A 278 -32.67 24.86 -84.57
CA GLU A 278 -32.68 25.79 -85.71
C GLU A 278 -31.75 25.34 -86.83
N ASP A 279 -30.54 24.88 -86.50
CA ASP A 279 -29.58 24.36 -87.47
C ASP A 279 -30.12 23.11 -88.17
N GLN A 280 -30.80 22.22 -87.43
CA GLN A 280 -31.49 21.06 -88.00
C GLN A 280 -32.66 21.45 -88.89
N GLU A 281 -33.51 22.39 -88.48
CA GLU A 281 -34.63 22.87 -89.31
C GLU A 281 -34.14 23.59 -90.58
N ASN A 282 -33.06 24.35 -90.50
CA ASN A 282 -32.43 25.00 -91.65
C ASN A 282 -31.77 23.98 -92.59
N ALA A 283 -31.11 22.94 -92.06
CA ALA A 283 -30.58 21.84 -92.85
C ALA A 283 -31.69 21.05 -93.56
N ASP A 284 -32.84 20.84 -92.91
CA ASP A 284 -33.97 20.11 -93.48
C ASP A 284 -34.73 20.95 -94.53
N LYS A 285 -34.83 22.27 -94.34
CA LYS A 285 -35.32 23.22 -95.37
C LYS A 285 -34.38 23.29 -96.58
N GLY A 286 -33.06 23.27 -96.36
CA GLY A 286 -32.05 23.21 -97.42
C GLY A 286 -32.16 21.93 -98.26
N LYS A 287 -32.35 20.77 -97.61
CA LYS A 287 -32.59 19.49 -98.28
C LYS A 287 -33.90 19.43 -99.06
N ARG A 288 -34.96 20.11 -98.60
CA ARG A 288 -36.24 20.19 -99.33
C ARG A 288 -36.15 21.07 -100.59
N LYS A 289 -35.37 22.16 -100.56
CA LYS A 289 -35.11 22.98 -101.76
C LYS A 289 -34.30 22.23 -102.82
N SER A 290 -33.22 21.54 -102.43
CA SER A 290 -32.40 20.77 -103.37
C SER A 290 -33.12 19.58 -104.02
N LYS A 291 -34.22 19.10 -103.41
CA LYS A 291 -35.07 18.02 -103.94
C LYS A 291 -36.19 18.50 -104.85
N ALA A 292 -36.46 19.81 -104.89
CA ALA A 292 -37.49 20.43 -105.74
C ALA A 292 -36.89 21.06 -107.01
N GLU A 293 -35.57 21.25 -107.05
CA GLU A 293 -34.80 21.77 -108.20
C GLU A 293 -34.12 20.65 -109.03
N ALA A 294 -34.37 19.38 -108.70
CA ALA A 294 -33.95 18.20 -109.45
C ALA A 294 -35.19 17.44 -109.94
#